data_AF-A0A7J6BVD7-F1
#
_entry.id   AF-A0A7J6BVD7-F1
#
_cell.length_a   1.000
_cell.length_b   1.000
_cell.length_c   1.000
_cell.angle_alpha   90.00
_cell.angle_beta   90.00
_cell.angle_gamma   90.00
#
_symmetry.space_group_name_H-M   'P 1'
#
loop_
_entity.id
_entity.type
_entity.pdbx_description
1 polymer ?
#
loop_
_entity_poly.entity_id
_entity_poly.type
_entity_poly.pdbx_seq_one_letter_code
_entity_poly.pdbx_strand_id
1 'polypeptide(L)'
;MALMGVQLVVSLLAVSIMQRMAPHLSFARWLLCNGSLFRFKHPSEGELCALAGKQIPKTSRRDRRQNGHGESKPLTVPKDIDLHLESAPVNVLDALVLRFFVEYQWLIDFAVYATGIYLFTEGYYSVVDASKEVNIASIWCVLTVFFCLRTLYLLMSHYFRSEEGGERSVCLAFGFLSLLIAMLVLVVREDYLEFGLEPGFTSLFDSFEVFAKQQGYEWSVPFTKLSVKLGLAVICAFIGALLAFPGLRLAQTHLDAVQMNADRPIIQILLHMSFLSPLIILVMWIKPIARDFLGSAPMGKSSVTLLSSSAFNSVRLWTIVVLCVLRLLLTRYHLQAYLNLAQKWVEQMRKEAGRIAAIDIQRKVTRVFCYLTVVTLQYIIPILLVLFSTLALKSLGDFSWGLGAETPGVTPAPILPTAPPPAPRLEDDEDIEDMEEDIQATVAHLTELFSALRGVLTPIFFRGIFAFLTWWVAACQLISSLFGIYFHQYLMHN
;
A
#
# COMPACT_ATOMS: atom_id res chain seq x y z
N MET A 1 -17.64 -14.26 33.64
CA MET A 1 -16.59 -13.26 33.36
C MET A 1 -15.37 -13.90 32.69
N ALA A 2 -15.45 -14.13 31.38
CA ALA A 2 -14.32 -14.44 30.50
C ALA A 2 -14.58 -13.75 29.14
N LEU A 3 -14.95 -12.46 29.19
CA LEU A 3 -15.61 -11.77 28.07
C LEU A 3 -14.66 -11.07 27.10
N MET A 4 -13.36 -11.00 27.39
CA MET A 4 -12.36 -10.48 26.44
C MET A 4 -11.36 -11.58 26.10
N GLY A 5 -11.45 -12.13 24.89
CA GLY A 5 -10.46 -13.09 24.38
C GLY A 5 -9.06 -12.47 24.37
N VAL A 6 -8.03 -13.30 24.51
CA VAL A 6 -6.62 -12.85 24.65
C VAL A 6 -6.22 -11.92 23.51
N GLN A 7 -6.71 -12.20 22.30
CA GLN A 7 -6.49 -11.36 21.13
C GLN A 7 -7.04 -9.94 21.28
N LEU A 8 -8.18 -9.77 21.95
CA LEU A 8 -8.82 -8.48 22.12
C LEU A 8 -8.05 -7.62 23.12
N VAL A 9 -7.56 -8.25 24.20
CA VAL A 9 -6.66 -7.60 25.16
C VAL A 9 -5.38 -7.12 24.47
N VAL A 10 -4.76 -7.96 23.63
CA VAL A 10 -3.55 -7.61 22.89
C VAL A 10 -3.81 -6.49 21.89
N SER A 11 -4.96 -6.52 21.20
CA SER A 11 -5.37 -5.46 20.29
C SER A 11 -5.60 -4.13 21.02
N LEU A 12 -6.29 -4.13 22.16
CA LEU A 12 -6.51 -2.94 22.98
C LEU A 12 -5.20 -2.39 23.54
N LEU A 13 -4.30 -3.28 23.98
CA LEU A 13 -2.96 -2.90 24.41
C LEU A 13 -2.18 -2.24 23.27
N ALA A 14 -2.22 -2.82 22.07
CA ALA A 14 -1.56 -2.25 20.89
C ALA A 14 -2.12 -0.89 20.50
N VAL A 15 -3.45 -0.68 20.57
CA VAL A 15 -4.06 0.64 20.37
C VAL A 15 -3.61 1.64 21.43
N SER A 16 -3.59 1.24 22.70
CA SER A 16 -3.13 2.09 23.81
C SER A 16 -1.66 2.48 23.68
N ILE A 17 -0.81 1.50 23.31
CA ILE A 17 0.61 1.71 23.00
C ILE A 17 0.75 2.64 21.81
N MET A 18 0.03 2.41 20.72
CA MET A 18 0.08 3.27 19.53
C MET A 18 -0.28 4.71 19.89
N GLN A 19 -1.35 4.93 20.66
CA GLN A 19 -1.77 6.28 21.07
C GLN A 19 -0.74 6.96 21.99
N ARG A 20 -0.12 6.21 22.92
CA ARG A 20 0.84 6.76 23.90
C ARG A 20 2.27 6.88 23.37
N MET A 21 2.69 5.98 22.49
CA MET A 21 4.07 5.89 21.98
C MET A 21 4.27 6.55 20.62
N ALA A 22 3.20 6.84 19.86
CA ALA A 22 3.29 7.59 18.60
C ALA A 22 4.15 8.87 18.66
N PRO A 23 4.14 9.70 19.73
CA PRO A 23 5.02 10.87 19.79
C PRO A 23 6.49 10.54 20.06
N HIS A 24 6.81 9.40 20.67
CA HIS A 24 8.16 9.07 21.19
C HIS A 24 8.91 8.02 20.34
N LEU A 25 8.24 6.93 19.96
CA LEU A 25 8.79 5.89 19.09
C LEU A 25 7.91 5.77 17.84
N SER A 26 8.45 6.23 16.71
CA SER A 26 7.82 6.09 15.40
C SER A 26 8.78 5.40 14.46
N PHE A 27 8.36 4.26 13.91
CA PHE A 27 9.12 3.54 12.89
C PHE A 27 9.21 4.37 11.61
N ALA A 28 8.19 5.16 11.31
CA ALA A 28 8.20 6.11 10.20
C ALA A 28 9.37 7.12 10.31
N ARG A 29 9.60 7.66 11.51
CA ARG A 29 10.74 8.55 11.76
C ARG A 29 12.06 7.81 11.62
N TRP A 30 12.17 6.60 12.14
CA TRP A 30 13.38 5.78 11.97
C TRP A 30 13.68 5.48 10.50
N LEU A 31 12.65 5.22 9.67
CA LEU A 31 12.83 4.90 8.27
C LEU A 31 13.46 6.06 7.48
N LEU A 32 13.08 7.31 7.79
CA LEU A 32 13.61 8.50 7.13
C LEU A 32 14.86 9.10 7.79
N CYS A 33 14.94 9.05 9.13
CA CYS A 33 15.90 9.86 9.91
C CYS A 33 17.03 9.06 10.58
N ASN A 34 17.22 7.77 10.28
CA ASN A 34 18.32 6.96 10.84
C ASN A 34 19.71 7.29 10.27
N GLY A 35 19.94 8.52 9.77
CA GLY A 35 21.23 8.99 9.25
C GLY A 35 21.71 8.38 7.93
N SER A 36 21.00 7.41 7.37
CA SER A 36 21.39 6.75 6.10
C SER A 36 20.95 7.51 4.84
N LEU A 37 20.01 8.45 4.97
CA LEU A 37 19.50 9.26 3.86
C LEU A 37 20.14 10.65 3.91
N PHE A 38 20.64 11.08 2.75
CA PHE A 38 21.28 12.37 2.56
C PHE A 38 20.44 13.24 1.63
N ARG A 39 20.02 14.40 2.15
CA ARG A 39 19.33 15.45 1.38
C ARG A 39 20.33 16.51 0.94
N PHE A 40 19.99 17.22 -0.12
CA PHE A 40 20.74 18.40 -0.54
C PHE A 40 20.16 19.66 0.08
N LYS A 41 21.03 20.56 0.55
CA LYS A 41 20.62 21.89 1.01
C LYS A 41 20.32 22.79 -0.19
N HIS A 42 19.38 23.71 -0.03
CA HIS A 42 19.18 24.75 -1.03
C HIS A 42 20.37 25.73 -0.99
N PRO A 43 20.93 26.14 -2.14
CA PRO A 43 22.06 27.05 -2.16
C PRO A 43 21.62 28.45 -1.72
N SER A 44 22.48 29.15 -0.98
CA SER A 44 22.17 30.52 -0.54
C SER A 44 22.28 31.51 -1.71
N GLU A 45 21.52 32.62 -1.67
CA GLU A 45 21.63 33.65 -2.71
C GLU A 45 23.06 34.22 -2.79
N GLY A 46 23.75 34.32 -1.65
CA GLY A 46 25.14 34.77 -1.57
C GLY A 46 26.12 33.82 -2.25
N GLU A 47 25.94 32.51 -2.08
CA GLU A 47 26.73 31.47 -2.73
C GLU A 47 26.49 31.45 -4.25
N LEU A 48 25.23 31.54 -4.68
CA LEU A 48 24.88 31.66 -6.10
C LEU A 48 25.45 32.94 -6.73
N CYS A 49 25.41 34.07 -6.02
CA CYS A 49 26.03 35.32 -6.45
C CYS A 49 27.56 35.19 -6.57
N ALA A 50 28.21 34.62 -5.55
CA ALA A 50 29.66 34.44 -5.53
C ALA A 50 30.12 33.56 -6.70
N LEU A 51 29.44 32.44 -6.92
CA LEU A 51 29.74 31.52 -8.03
C LEU A 51 29.42 32.13 -9.41
N ALA A 52 28.44 33.04 -9.49
CA ALA A 52 28.10 33.78 -10.71
C ALA A 52 29.08 34.93 -11.02
N GLY A 53 30.07 35.17 -10.17
CA GLY A 53 30.95 36.34 -10.26
C GLY A 53 30.22 37.68 -10.03
N LYS A 54 29.03 37.66 -9.40
CA LYS A 54 28.23 38.86 -9.12
C LYS A 54 28.37 39.27 -7.65
N GLN A 55 28.61 40.56 -7.40
CA GLN A 55 28.50 41.10 -6.04
C GLN A 55 27.04 41.02 -5.57
N ILE A 56 26.82 40.58 -4.33
CA ILE A 56 25.51 40.58 -3.67
C ILE A 56 24.93 42.00 -3.76
N PRO A 57 23.71 42.20 -4.30
CA PRO A 57 23.11 43.52 -4.34
C PRO A 57 22.88 43.99 -2.90
N LYS A 58 23.75 44.87 -2.40
CA LYS A 58 23.52 45.58 -1.14
C LYS A 58 22.26 46.40 -1.32
N THR A 59 21.23 46.14 -0.52
CA THR A 59 20.05 47.00 -0.39
C THR A 59 20.51 48.37 0.11
N SER A 60 20.80 49.26 -0.84
CA SER A 60 21.14 50.65 -0.57
C SER A 60 19.92 51.29 0.09
N ARG A 61 20.13 51.93 1.26
CA ARG A 61 19.14 52.77 1.95
C ARG A 61 18.50 53.86 1.05
N ARG A 62 19.01 54.07 -0.16
CA ARG A 62 18.51 55.04 -1.15
C ARG A 62 17.27 54.56 -1.93
N ASP A 63 17.00 53.26 -2.01
CA ASP A 63 15.81 52.72 -2.71
C ASP A 63 14.53 52.76 -1.88
N ARG A 64 14.61 53.09 -0.59
CA ARG A 64 13.42 53.19 0.28
C ARG A 64 12.54 54.42 -0.02
N ARG A 65 12.94 55.29 -0.95
CA ARG A 65 12.22 56.54 -1.27
C ARG A 65 11.65 56.63 -2.68
N GLN A 66 11.81 55.62 -3.54
CA GLN A 66 11.24 55.67 -4.88
C GLN A 66 10.24 54.53 -5.10
N ASN A 67 8.97 54.90 -4.92
CA ASN A 67 7.75 54.37 -5.54
C ASN A 67 7.45 52.87 -5.40
N GLY A 68 6.28 52.62 -4.79
CA GLY A 68 5.58 51.35 -4.85
C GLY A 68 5.29 50.93 -6.29
N HIS A 69 5.23 49.61 -6.47
CA HIS A 69 4.87 48.88 -7.70
C HIS A 69 6.00 48.50 -8.68
N GLY A 70 7.27 48.48 -8.23
CA GLY A 70 8.31 47.71 -8.93
C GLY A 70 8.43 46.32 -8.33
N GLU A 71 7.93 45.28 -9.01
CA GLU A 71 8.32 43.89 -8.70
C GLU A 71 9.86 43.83 -8.70
N SER A 72 10.45 43.53 -7.54
CA SER A 72 11.90 43.34 -7.44
C SER A 72 12.29 42.20 -8.36
N LYS A 73 12.89 42.51 -9.52
CA LYS A 73 13.32 41.49 -10.48
C LYS A 73 14.14 40.43 -9.74
N PRO A 74 13.75 39.15 -9.79
CA PRO A 74 14.43 38.11 -9.03
C PRO A 74 15.88 38.02 -9.48
N LEU A 75 16.78 37.77 -8.54
CA LEU A 75 18.22 37.64 -8.80
C LEU A 75 18.43 36.54 -9.86
N THR A 76 18.90 36.91 -11.04
CA THR A 76 19.15 35.96 -12.13
C THR A 76 20.63 35.60 -12.22
N VAL A 77 20.86 34.31 -12.40
CA VAL A 77 22.15 33.65 -12.30
C VAL A 77 22.38 32.83 -13.59
N PRO A 78 23.57 32.87 -14.21
CA PRO A 78 23.89 31.99 -15.34
C PRO A 78 23.68 30.50 -14.99
N LYS A 79 23.19 29.72 -15.94
CA LYS A 79 22.92 28.28 -15.74
C LYS A 79 24.19 27.42 -15.74
N ASP A 80 25.24 27.87 -16.40
CA ASP A 80 26.53 27.18 -16.59
C ASP A 80 27.46 27.20 -15.34
N ILE A 81 26.95 27.65 -14.21
CA ILE A 81 27.71 27.75 -12.96
C ILE A 81 28.08 26.37 -12.43
N ASP A 82 29.29 26.28 -11.90
CA ASP A 82 29.76 25.11 -11.16
C ASP A 82 29.17 25.05 -9.75
N LEU A 83 27.88 24.71 -9.68
CA LEU A 83 27.14 24.58 -8.42
C LEU A 83 27.26 23.14 -7.90
N HIS A 84 27.94 22.97 -6.77
CA HIS A 84 27.95 21.71 -6.02
C HIS A 84 27.02 21.83 -4.81
N LEU A 85 25.97 21.01 -4.76
CA LEU A 85 25.04 21.04 -3.64
C LEU A 85 25.65 20.37 -2.41
N GLU A 86 25.61 21.05 -1.27
CA GLU A 86 25.98 20.44 0.01
C GLU A 86 24.98 19.36 0.41
N SER A 87 25.48 18.19 0.80
CA SER A 87 24.67 17.11 1.37
C SER A 87 24.60 17.20 2.90
N ALA A 88 23.45 16.84 3.45
CA ALA A 88 23.20 16.77 4.89
C ALA A 88 22.32 15.56 5.22
N PRO A 89 22.51 14.90 6.38
CA PRO A 89 21.62 13.83 6.80
C PRO A 89 20.20 14.36 7.04
N VAL A 90 19.19 13.52 6.77
CA VAL A 90 17.79 13.86 7.03
C VAL A 90 17.51 13.83 8.54
N ASN A 91 17.23 14.99 9.13
CA ASN A 91 16.91 15.13 10.55
C ASN A 91 15.41 15.04 10.84
N VAL A 92 15.06 14.71 12.09
CA VAL A 92 13.67 14.60 12.54
C VAL A 92 12.92 15.94 12.44
N LEU A 93 13.57 17.05 12.82
CA LEU A 93 12.97 18.39 12.74
C LEU A 93 12.66 18.80 11.31
N ASP A 94 13.56 18.47 10.37
CA ASP A 94 13.36 18.75 8.94
C ASP A 94 12.22 17.90 8.37
N ALA A 95 12.06 16.66 8.87
CA ALA A 95 11.02 15.75 8.42
C ALA A 95 9.60 16.21 8.79
N LEU A 96 9.42 16.92 9.90
CA LEU A 96 8.11 17.43 10.36
C LEU A 96 7.49 18.45 9.39
N VAL A 97 8.31 19.15 8.60
CA VAL A 97 7.86 20.15 7.62
C VAL A 97 7.49 19.50 6.27
N LEU A 98 7.74 18.19 6.12
CA LEU A 98 7.46 17.49 4.88
C LEU A 98 5.96 17.35 4.62
N ARG A 99 5.60 17.40 3.34
CA ARG A 99 4.20 17.32 2.92
C ARG A 99 3.65 15.93 3.20
N PHE A 100 2.44 15.81 3.77
CA PHE A 100 1.86 14.52 4.15
C PHE A 100 2.66 13.71 5.20
N PHE A 101 3.50 14.39 6.00
CA PHE A 101 4.31 13.69 7.01
C PHE A 101 3.44 13.00 8.07
N VAL A 102 2.34 13.61 8.48
CA VAL A 102 1.44 13.04 9.50
C VAL A 102 0.76 11.78 8.98
N GLU A 103 0.23 11.81 7.76
CA GLU A 103 -0.41 10.69 7.09
C GLU A 103 0.59 9.55 6.84
N TYR A 104 1.81 9.90 6.45
CA TYR A 104 2.93 8.97 6.35
C TYR A 104 3.24 8.30 7.68
N GLN A 105 3.40 9.10 8.74
CA GLN A 105 3.74 8.59 10.07
C GLN A 105 2.67 7.60 10.56
N TRP A 106 1.39 8.01 10.47
CA TRP A 106 0.27 7.17 10.88
C TRP A 106 0.20 5.86 10.10
N LEU A 107 0.33 5.89 8.77
CA LEU A 107 0.23 4.68 7.96
C LEU A 107 1.32 3.67 8.29
N ILE A 108 2.57 4.13 8.37
CA ILE A 108 3.72 3.25 8.61
C ILE A 108 3.68 2.68 10.02
N ASP A 109 3.42 3.52 11.03
CA ASP A 109 3.35 3.06 12.41
C ASP A 109 2.18 2.06 12.57
N PHE A 110 1.00 2.36 12.01
CA PHE A 110 -0.14 1.46 12.01
C PHE A 110 0.17 0.10 11.36
N ALA A 111 0.84 0.11 10.20
CA ALA A 111 1.24 -1.12 9.52
C ALA A 111 2.20 -1.96 10.37
N VAL A 112 3.17 -1.35 11.05
CA VAL A 112 4.11 -2.06 11.93
C VAL A 112 3.37 -2.70 13.12
N TYR A 113 2.45 -1.96 13.76
CA TYR A 113 1.62 -2.52 14.83
C TYR A 113 0.72 -3.65 14.32
N ALA A 114 0.08 -3.50 13.15
CA ALA A 114 -0.74 -4.53 12.53
C ALA A 114 0.08 -5.80 12.23
N THR A 115 1.31 -5.66 11.73
CA THR A 115 2.23 -6.80 11.54
C THR A 115 2.61 -7.44 12.87
N GLY A 116 2.90 -6.67 13.91
CA GLY A 116 3.22 -7.20 15.24
C GLY A 116 2.06 -8.00 15.84
N ILE A 117 0.83 -7.48 15.76
CA ILE A 117 -0.39 -8.16 16.20
C ILE A 117 -0.59 -9.44 15.38
N TYR A 118 -0.39 -9.39 14.07
CA TYR A 118 -0.53 -10.56 13.21
C TYR A 118 0.46 -11.66 13.59
N LEU A 119 1.75 -11.33 13.74
CA LEU A 119 2.78 -12.29 14.14
C LEU A 119 2.52 -12.87 15.53
N PHE A 120 2.05 -12.04 16.46
CA PHE A 120 1.64 -12.51 17.78
C PHE A 120 0.47 -13.50 17.70
N THR A 121 -0.57 -13.17 16.93
CA THR A 121 -1.75 -14.04 16.75
C THR A 121 -1.38 -15.37 16.08
N GLU A 122 -0.50 -15.35 15.08
CA GLU A 122 0.02 -16.57 14.46
C GLU A 122 0.84 -17.42 15.44
N GLY A 123 1.71 -16.77 16.24
CA GLY A 123 2.43 -17.42 17.32
C GLY A 123 1.49 -18.05 18.34
N TYR A 124 0.46 -17.31 18.76
CA TYR A 124 -0.56 -17.79 19.68
C TYR A 124 -1.29 -19.02 19.14
N TYR A 125 -1.75 -18.99 17.88
CA TYR A 125 -2.41 -20.13 17.26
C TYR A 125 -1.51 -21.35 17.05
N SER A 126 -0.19 -21.16 16.92
CA SER A 126 0.74 -22.29 16.85
C SER A 126 0.95 -23.02 18.19
N VAL A 127 0.64 -22.36 19.31
CA VAL A 127 0.80 -22.92 20.67
C VAL A 127 -0.54 -23.32 21.28
N VAL A 128 -1.62 -22.59 20.98
CA VAL A 128 -2.95 -22.76 21.56
C VAL A 128 -3.97 -22.98 20.44
N ASP A 129 -4.72 -24.09 20.51
CA ASP A 129 -5.83 -24.36 19.60
C ASP A 129 -7.05 -23.49 19.96
N ALA A 130 -6.97 -22.21 19.58
CA ALA A 130 -7.99 -21.19 19.84
C ALA A 130 -8.99 -21.08 18.67
N SER A 131 -9.45 -22.21 18.15
CA SER A 131 -10.42 -22.34 17.04
C SER A 131 -11.78 -21.66 17.26
N LYS A 132 -12.06 -21.18 18.48
CA LYS A 132 -13.31 -20.51 18.87
C LYS A 132 -13.24 -18.98 18.93
N GLU A 133 -12.05 -18.38 18.83
CA GLU A 133 -11.89 -16.91 18.92
C GLU A 133 -11.99 -16.23 17.54
N VAL A 134 -12.55 -15.01 17.50
CA VAL A 134 -12.54 -14.17 16.30
C VAL A 134 -11.11 -13.75 16.00
N ASN A 135 -10.61 -14.01 14.78
CA ASN A 135 -9.27 -13.61 14.39
C ASN A 135 -9.17 -12.08 14.22
N ILE A 136 -8.78 -11.40 15.31
CA ILE A 136 -8.67 -9.93 15.32
C ILE A 136 -7.54 -9.46 14.40
N ALA A 137 -6.48 -10.25 14.22
CA ALA A 137 -5.38 -9.90 13.32
C ALA A 137 -5.84 -9.75 11.85
N SER A 138 -6.84 -10.53 11.42
CA SER A 138 -7.46 -10.35 10.09
C SER A 138 -8.10 -8.97 9.95
N ILE A 139 -8.76 -8.46 11.01
CA ILE A 139 -9.37 -7.12 11.00
C ILE A 139 -8.30 -6.05 10.82
N TRP A 140 -7.18 -6.14 11.53
CA TRP A 140 -6.05 -5.24 11.36
C TRP A 140 -5.47 -5.28 9.94
N CYS A 141 -5.42 -6.46 9.32
CA CYS A 141 -4.98 -6.59 7.93
C CYS A 141 -5.92 -5.86 6.96
N VAL A 142 -7.24 -6.08 7.09
CA VAL A 142 -8.24 -5.41 6.23
C VAL A 142 -8.26 -3.90 6.46
N LEU A 143 -8.15 -3.45 7.72
CA LEU A 143 -8.02 -2.03 8.04
C LEU A 143 -6.76 -1.42 7.42
N THR A 144 -5.65 -2.15 7.41
CA THR A 144 -4.41 -1.67 6.77
C THR A 144 -4.59 -1.52 5.26
N VAL A 145 -5.25 -2.49 4.60
CA VAL A 145 -5.59 -2.39 3.17
C VAL A 145 -6.46 -1.17 2.90
N PHE A 146 -7.50 -0.93 3.71
CA PHE A 146 -8.35 0.24 3.60
C PHE A 146 -7.57 1.54 3.81
N PHE A 147 -6.71 1.60 4.83
CA PHE A 147 -5.89 2.78 5.11
C PHE A 147 -4.90 3.07 3.97
N CYS A 148 -4.33 2.03 3.36
CA CYS A 148 -3.52 2.16 2.16
C CYS A 148 -4.31 2.77 0.98
N LEU A 149 -5.50 2.24 0.67
CA LEU A 149 -6.36 2.76 -0.40
C LEU A 149 -6.79 4.22 -0.14
N ARG A 150 -7.15 4.54 1.11
CA ARG A 150 -7.48 5.90 1.53
C ARG A 150 -6.30 6.85 1.32
N THR A 151 -5.10 6.47 1.72
CA THR A 151 -3.90 7.31 1.57
C THR A 151 -3.54 7.51 0.09
N LEU A 152 -3.67 6.47 -0.75
CA LEU A 152 -3.53 6.64 -2.21
C LEU A 152 -4.58 7.59 -2.78
N TYR A 153 -5.83 7.49 -2.34
CA TYR A 153 -6.89 8.39 -2.78
C TYR A 153 -6.61 9.84 -2.39
N LEU A 154 -6.16 10.09 -1.16
CA LEU A 154 -5.75 11.43 -0.71
C LEU A 154 -4.62 11.98 -1.59
N LEU A 155 -3.64 11.15 -1.91
CA LEU A 155 -2.54 11.52 -2.77
C LEU A 155 -2.99 11.80 -4.22
N MET A 156 -3.85 10.94 -4.76
CA MET A 156 -4.44 11.13 -6.09
C MET A 156 -5.27 12.42 -6.15
N SER A 157 -6.13 12.67 -5.16
CA SER A 157 -6.94 13.89 -5.06
C SER A 157 -6.08 15.15 -5.08
N HIS A 158 -4.89 15.10 -4.48
CA HIS A 158 -3.95 16.21 -4.54
C HIS A 158 -3.44 16.48 -5.96
N TYR A 159 -3.10 15.44 -6.74
CA TYR A 159 -2.72 15.58 -8.15
C TYR A 159 -3.89 16.12 -9.00
N PHE A 160 -5.12 15.69 -8.72
CA PHE A 160 -6.31 16.21 -9.38
C PHE A 160 -6.63 17.67 -9.05
N ARG A 161 -6.04 18.24 -8.00
CA ARG A 161 -6.18 19.67 -7.67
C ARG A 161 -5.04 20.52 -8.23
N SER A 162 -3.96 19.90 -8.73
CA SER A 162 -2.82 20.61 -9.34
C SER A 162 -3.27 21.37 -10.60
N GLU A 163 -2.84 22.63 -10.77
CA GLU A 163 -3.23 23.47 -11.93
C GLU A 163 -2.73 22.91 -13.27
N GLU A 164 -1.69 22.06 -13.24
CA GLU A 164 -1.13 21.41 -14.43
C GLU A 164 -2.03 20.23 -14.85
N GLY A 165 -2.76 20.38 -15.97
CA GLY A 165 -3.71 19.38 -16.48
C GLY A 165 -3.10 18.02 -16.86
N GLY A 166 -1.78 17.95 -17.08
CA GLY A 166 -1.07 16.74 -17.50
C GLY A 166 -1.11 15.61 -16.46
N GLU A 167 -1.00 15.92 -15.17
CA GLU A 167 -1.05 14.89 -14.12
C GLU A 167 -2.43 14.21 -14.07
N ARG A 168 -3.49 14.99 -14.29
CA ARG A 168 -4.89 14.51 -14.26
C ARG A 168 -5.18 13.61 -15.45
N SER A 169 -4.71 14.00 -16.64
CA SER A 169 -4.93 13.22 -17.86
C SER A 169 -4.21 11.87 -17.82
N VAL A 170 -2.98 11.83 -17.29
CA VAL A 170 -2.24 10.57 -17.11
C VAL A 170 -3.00 9.63 -16.17
N CYS A 171 -3.51 10.13 -15.04
CA CYS A 171 -4.27 9.31 -14.10
C CYS A 171 -5.56 8.75 -14.72
N LEU A 172 -6.31 9.58 -15.46
CA LEU A 172 -7.52 9.15 -16.16
C LEU A 172 -7.21 8.12 -17.27
N ALA A 173 -6.13 8.31 -18.03
CA ALA A 173 -5.70 7.38 -19.05
C ALA A 173 -5.36 6.00 -18.46
N PHE A 174 -4.62 5.96 -17.35
CA PHE A 174 -4.34 4.71 -16.63
C PHE A 174 -5.60 4.08 -16.05
N GLY A 175 -6.56 4.88 -15.55
CA GLY A 175 -7.86 4.37 -15.10
C GLY A 175 -8.63 3.69 -16.23
N PHE A 176 -8.70 4.32 -17.41
CA PHE A 176 -9.37 3.73 -18.58
C PHE A 176 -8.64 2.49 -19.12
N LEU A 177 -7.31 2.52 -19.21
CA LEU A 177 -6.51 1.35 -19.57
C LEU A 177 -6.75 0.19 -18.59
N SER A 178 -6.76 0.49 -17.30
CA SER A 178 -7.02 -0.48 -16.24
C SER A 178 -8.44 -1.05 -16.32
N LEU A 179 -9.44 -0.24 -16.70
CA LEU A 179 -10.81 -0.71 -16.95
C LEU A 179 -10.84 -1.74 -18.09
N LEU A 180 -10.20 -1.45 -19.23
CA LEU A 180 -10.16 -2.36 -20.37
C LEU A 180 -9.47 -3.68 -20.01
N ILE A 181 -8.34 -3.61 -19.32
CA ILE A 181 -7.60 -4.81 -18.87
C ILE A 181 -8.43 -5.58 -17.85
N ALA A 182 -9.12 -4.91 -16.92
CA ALA A 182 -9.98 -5.57 -15.93
C ALA A 182 -11.13 -6.32 -16.61
N MET A 183 -11.80 -5.70 -17.59
CA MET A 183 -12.87 -6.33 -18.36
C MET A 183 -12.36 -7.57 -19.11
N LEU A 184 -11.16 -7.52 -19.69
CA LEU A 184 -10.56 -8.68 -20.33
C LEU A 184 -10.27 -9.80 -19.32
N VAL A 185 -9.61 -9.46 -18.20
CA VAL A 185 -9.23 -10.44 -17.16
C VAL A 185 -10.46 -11.10 -16.52
N LEU A 186 -11.53 -10.34 -16.24
CA LEU A 186 -12.76 -10.87 -15.65
C LEU A 186 -13.58 -11.76 -16.58
N VAL A 187 -13.27 -11.78 -17.88
CA VAL A 187 -13.84 -12.69 -18.89
C VAL A 187 -13.01 -13.98 -19.03
N VAL A 188 -11.74 -13.97 -18.63
CA VAL A 188 -10.87 -15.16 -18.70
C VAL A 188 -11.41 -16.26 -17.79
N ARG A 189 -11.43 -17.50 -18.29
CA ARG A 189 -11.86 -18.67 -17.52
C ARG A 189 -10.90 -18.95 -16.36
N GLU A 190 -11.47 -19.40 -15.24
CA GLU A 190 -10.68 -19.76 -14.05
C GLU A 190 -9.72 -20.93 -14.28
N ASP A 191 -9.93 -21.72 -15.35
CA ASP A 191 -9.00 -22.75 -15.79
C ASP A 191 -7.60 -22.21 -16.14
N TYR A 192 -7.51 -20.93 -16.52
CA TYR A 192 -6.23 -20.27 -16.81
C TYR A 192 -5.74 -19.40 -15.65
N LEU A 193 -6.66 -18.69 -14.98
CA LEU A 193 -6.35 -17.77 -13.89
C LEU A 193 -7.05 -18.20 -12.59
N GLU A 194 -6.28 -18.68 -11.63
CA GLU A 194 -6.82 -19.28 -10.40
C GLU A 194 -7.15 -18.24 -9.32
N PHE A 195 -8.08 -17.34 -9.61
CA PHE A 195 -8.53 -16.37 -8.61
C PHE A 195 -9.53 -16.99 -7.62
N GLY A 196 -10.45 -17.83 -8.09
CA GLY A 196 -11.57 -18.34 -7.30
C GLY A 196 -12.66 -17.27 -7.08
N LEU A 197 -12.87 -16.39 -8.05
CA LEU A 197 -13.89 -15.34 -8.00
C LEU A 197 -15.29 -15.89 -8.27
N GLU A 198 -15.45 -16.75 -9.27
CA GLU A 198 -16.72 -17.38 -9.59
C GLU A 198 -17.25 -18.23 -8.43
N PRO A 199 -16.49 -19.17 -7.82
CA PRO A 199 -16.97 -19.93 -6.65
C PRO A 199 -17.19 -19.03 -5.42
N GLY A 200 -16.41 -17.95 -5.28
CA GLY A 200 -16.60 -16.97 -4.22
C GLY A 200 -17.91 -16.21 -4.36
N PHE A 201 -18.22 -15.73 -5.57
CA PHE A 201 -19.47 -15.03 -5.85
C PHE A 201 -20.68 -15.96 -5.80
N THR A 202 -20.60 -17.19 -6.30
CA THR A 202 -21.71 -18.15 -6.16
C THR A 202 -22.01 -18.42 -4.68
N SER A 203 -20.98 -18.66 -3.87
CA SER A 203 -21.17 -18.88 -2.43
C SER A 203 -21.81 -17.67 -1.73
N LEU A 204 -21.43 -16.45 -2.11
CA LEU A 204 -22.12 -15.26 -1.62
C LEU A 204 -23.58 -15.21 -2.04
N PHE A 205 -23.87 -15.37 -3.33
CA PHE A 205 -25.23 -15.26 -3.84
C PHE A 205 -26.13 -16.33 -3.23
N ASP A 206 -25.65 -17.55 -3.08
CA ASP A 206 -26.38 -18.64 -2.43
C ASP A 206 -26.70 -18.29 -0.96
N SER A 207 -25.71 -17.75 -0.22
CA SER A 207 -25.89 -17.36 1.18
C SER A 207 -26.83 -16.15 1.33
N PHE A 208 -26.73 -15.18 0.41
CA PHE A 208 -27.63 -14.04 0.34
C PHE A 208 -29.05 -14.46 -0.06
N GLU A 209 -29.21 -15.45 -0.94
CA GLU A 209 -30.53 -15.94 -1.34
C GLU A 209 -31.24 -16.60 -0.15
N VAL A 210 -30.53 -17.39 0.65
CA VAL A 210 -31.06 -17.95 1.90
C VAL A 210 -31.49 -16.84 2.86
N PHE A 211 -30.66 -15.81 3.04
CA PHE A 211 -30.97 -14.66 3.89
C PHE A 211 -32.15 -13.83 3.35
N ALA A 212 -32.20 -13.57 2.05
CA ALA A 212 -33.28 -12.81 1.39
C ALA A 212 -34.61 -13.55 1.46
N LYS A 213 -34.60 -14.88 1.31
CA LYS A 213 -35.78 -15.74 1.51
C LYS A 213 -36.31 -15.68 2.93
N GLN A 214 -35.43 -15.63 3.94
CA GLN A 214 -35.83 -15.42 5.34
C GLN A 214 -36.51 -14.05 5.54
N GLN A 215 -36.16 -13.04 4.73
CA GLN A 215 -36.72 -11.69 4.75
C GLN A 215 -37.88 -11.48 3.75
N GLY A 216 -38.31 -12.52 3.03
CA GLY A 216 -39.48 -12.47 2.11
C GLY A 216 -39.23 -11.88 0.71
N TYR A 217 -37.98 -11.74 0.25
CA TYR A 217 -37.65 -11.21 -1.07
C TYR A 217 -37.28 -12.33 -2.08
N GLU A 218 -37.90 -12.31 -3.28
CA GLU A 218 -37.48 -13.16 -4.41
C GLU A 218 -36.39 -12.46 -5.25
N TRP A 219 -35.25 -13.11 -5.43
CA TRP A 219 -34.05 -12.53 -6.07
C TRP A 219 -33.74 -13.15 -7.44
N SER A 220 -33.35 -12.32 -8.42
CA SER A 220 -32.94 -12.79 -9.76
C SER A 220 -31.41 -12.89 -9.90
N VAL A 221 -30.91 -14.12 -9.97
CA VAL A 221 -29.47 -14.47 -9.95
C VAL A 221 -28.65 -14.03 -11.20
N PRO A 222 -29.18 -13.99 -12.44
CA PRO A 222 -28.35 -13.69 -13.62
C PRO A 222 -27.91 -12.22 -13.73
N PHE A 223 -28.80 -11.28 -13.42
CA PHE A 223 -28.51 -9.83 -13.49
C PHE A 223 -27.40 -9.42 -12.51
N THR A 224 -27.26 -10.18 -11.42
CA THR A 224 -26.43 -9.80 -10.28
C THR A 224 -24.99 -10.25 -10.46
N LYS A 225 -24.73 -11.39 -11.12
CA LYS A 225 -23.38 -11.80 -11.52
C LYS A 225 -22.70 -10.81 -12.47
N LEU A 226 -23.38 -10.39 -13.54
CA LEU A 226 -22.84 -9.42 -14.49
C LEU A 226 -22.61 -8.06 -13.82
N SER A 227 -23.57 -7.61 -13.00
CA SER A 227 -23.46 -6.35 -12.27
C SER A 227 -22.28 -6.34 -11.30
N VAL A 228 -22.03 -7.45 -10.59
CA VAL A 228 -20.86 -7.58 -9.70
C VAL A 228 -19.55 -7.57 -10.49
N LYS A 229 -19.47 -8.27 -11.62
CA LYS A 229 -18.27 -8.23 -12.50
C LYS A 229 -18.01 -6.82 -13.03
N LEU A 230 -19.04 -6.11 -13.47
CA LEU A 230 -18.92 -4.72 -13.92
C LEU A 230 -18.48 -3.78 -12.78
N GLY A 231 -19.10 -3.91 -11.59
CA GLY A 231 -18.71 -3.15 -10.40
C GLY A 231 -17.27 -3.41 -10.00
N LEU A 232 -16.83 -4.67 -10.04
CA LEU A 232 -15.43 -5.05 -9.80
C LEU A 232 -14.50 -4.43 -10.84
N ALA A 233 -14.87 -4.39 -12.12
CA ALA A 233 -14.08 -3.74 -13.17
C ALA A 233 -13.91 -2.23 -12.92
N VAL A 234 -14.95 -1.54 -12.42
CA VAL A 234 -14.87 -0.13 -12.04
C VAL A 234 -13.94 0.07 -10.83
N ILE A 235 -14.01 -0.80 -9.82
CA ILE A 235 -13.08 -0.78 -8.68
C ILE A 235 -11.65 -1.00 -9.16
N CYS A 236 -11.44 -1.94 -10.09
CA CYS A 236 -10.14 -2.19 -10.72
C CYS A 236 -9.58 -0.98 -11.46
N ALA A 237 -10.42 -0.29 -12.22
CA ALA A 237 -10.07 0.94 -12.91
C ALA A 237 -9.64 2.03 -11.92
N PHE A 238 -10.37 2.17 -10.83
CA PHE A 238 -10.05 3.11 -9.75
C PHE A 238 -8.71 2.78 -9.08
N ILE A 239 -8.48 1.51 -8.69
CA ILE A 239 -7.19 1.06 -8.12
C ILE A 239 -6.04 1.27 -9.11
N GLY A 240 -6.28 1.01 -10.40
CA GLY A 240 -5.30 1.26 -11.46
C GLY A 240 -4.91 2.73 -11.59
N ALA A 241 -5.89 3.64 -11.51
CA ALA A 241 -5.65 5.08 -11.47
C ALA A 241 -4.84 5.49 -10.21
N LEU A 242 -5.19 4.95 -9.03
CA LEU A 242 -4.47 5.20 -7.78
C LEU A 242 -2.99 4.77 -7.84
N LEU A 243 -2.70 3.67 -8.55
CA LEU A 243 -1.35 3.09 -8.64
C LEU A 243 -0.52 3.60 -9.83
N ALA A 244 -1.10 4.43 -10.70
CA ALA A 244 -0.42 4.98 -11.87
C ALA A 244 0.87 5.75 -11.49
N PHE A 245 0.75 6.79 -10.66
CA PHE A 245 1.91 7.58 -10.22
C PHE A 245 2.92 6.78 -9.39
N PRO A 246 2.50 5.94 -8.41
CA PRO A 246 3.39 5.00 -7.76
C PRO A 246 4.25 4.19 -8.72
N GLY A 247 3.67 3.60 -9.78
CA GLY A 247 4.43 2.81 -10.73
C GLY A 247 5.35 3.61 -11.65
N LEU A 248 4.89 4.76 -12.15
CA LEU A 248 5.73 5.65 -12.95
C LEU A 248 6.97 6.11 -12.17
N ARG A 249 6.78 6.45 -10.88
CA ARG A 249 7.86 6.88 -10.00
C ARG A 249 8.77 5.74 -9.58
N LEU A 250 8.21 4.54 -9.38
CA LEU A 250 9.01 3.33 -9.14
C LEU A 250 9.98 3.08 -10.31
N ALA A 251 9.53 3.24 -11.55
CA ALA A 251 10.39 3.09 -12.73
C ALA A 251 11.55 4.09 -12.74
N GLN A 252 11.25 5.38 -12.51
CA GLN A 252 12.27 6.43 -12.44
C GLN A 252 13.32 6.13 -11.36
N THR A 253 12.85 5.93 -10.12
CA THR A 253 13.73 5.70 -8.97
C THR A 253 14.47 4.37 -9.06
N HIS A 254 13.94 3.37 -9.77
CA HIS A 254 14.64 2.12 -10.04
C HIS A 254 15.83 2.32 -10.99
N LEU A 255 15.61 2.99 -12.13
CA LEU A 255 16.70 3.30 -13.07
C LEU A 255 17.81 4.11 -12.39
N ASP A 256 17.42 5.13 -11.61
CA ASP A 256 18.34 5.95 -10.85
C ASP A 256 19.10 5.15 -9.78
N ALA A 257 18.42 4.27 -9.05
CA ALA A 257 19.03 3.43 -8.02
C ALA A 257 20.01 2.41 -8.60
N VAL A 258 19.71 1.81 -9.75
CA VAL A 258 20.61 0.86 -10.43
C VAL A 258 21.87 1.58 -10.90
N GLN A 259 21.72 2.78 -11.46
CA GLN A 259 22.83 3.60 -11.95
C GLN A 259 23.74 4.05 -10.81
N MET A 260 23.17 4.44 -9.67
CA MET A 260 23.93 4.80 -8.47
C MET A 260 24.70 3.65 -7.81
N ASN A 261 24.27 2.41 -8.04
CA ASN A 261 24.90 1.22 -7.48
C ASN A 261 25.65 0.41 -8.56
N ALA A 262 26.13 1.08 -9.62
CA ALA A 262 26.92 0.47 -10.70
C ALA A 262 28.09 -0.39 -10.20
N ASP A 263 28.76 0.06 -9.14
CA ASP A 263 29.93 -0.62 -8.59
C ASP A 263 29.59 -1.80 -7.65
N ARG A 264 28.30 -2.06 -7.39
CA ARG A 264 27.82 -3.02 -6.38
C ARG A 264 26.88 -4.06 -7.01
N PRO A 265 27.40 -5.15 -7.62
CA PRO A 265 26.60 -6.07 -8.43
C PRO A 265 25.51 -6.78 -7.62
N ILE A 266 25.80 -7.13 -6.35
CA ILE A 266 24.81 -7.78 -5.48
C ILE A 266 23.58 -6.89 -5.30
N ILE A 267 23.77 -5.60 -5.01
CA ILE A 267 22.67 -4.65 -4.81
C ILE A 267 21.88 -4.47 -6.11
N GLN A 268 22.55 -4.43 -7.27
CA GLN A 268 21.85 -4.37 -8.56
C GLN A 268 20.97 -5.58 -8.81
N ILE A 269 21.46 -6.80 -8.55
CA ILE A 269 20.66 -8.02 -8.66
C ILE A 269 19.43 -7.95 -7.75
N LEU A 270 19.61 -7.50 -6.50
CA LEU A 270 18.50 -7.32 -5.56
C LEU A 270 17.49 -6.27 -6.06
N LEU A 271 17.97 -5.14 -6.62
CA LEU A 271 17.11 -4.10 -7.20
C LEU A 271 16.31 -4.62 -8.40
N HIS A 272 16.92 -5.41 -9.28
CA HIS A 272 16.23 -6.03 -10.42
C HIS A 272 15.22 -7.08 -9.97
N MET A 273 15.56 -7.92 -8.99
CA MET A 273 14.63 -8.87 -8.38
C MET A 273 13.43 -8.16 -7.74
N SER A 274 13.67 -7.04 -7.07
CA SER A 274 12.62 -6.18 -6.50
C SER A 274 11.72 -5.55 -7.56
N PHE A 275 12.30 -5.09 -8.67
CA PHE A 275 11.54 -4.54 -9.80
C PHE A 275 10.70 -5.61 -10.51
N LEU A 276 11.22 -6.84 -10.63
CA LEU A 276 10.53 -7.97 -11.24
C LEU A 276 9.49 -8.63 -10.32
N SER A 277 9.46 -8.26 -9.04
CA SER A 277 8.56 -8.87 -8.04
C SER A 277 7.09 -8.93 -8.47
N PRO A 278 6.49 -7.86 -9.06
CA PRO A 278 5.10 -7.91 -9.48
C PRO A 278 4.87 -8.96 -10.57
N LEU A 279 5.82 -9.15 -11.49
CA LEU A 279 5.72 -10.17 -12.52
C LEU A 279 5.72 -11.58 -11.92
N ILE A 280 6.59 -11.84 -10.95
CA ILE A 280 6.63 -13.14 -10.26
C ILE A 280 5.26 -13.42 -9.63
N ILE A 281 4.66 -12.44 -8.93
CA ILE A 281 3.32 -12.58 -8.34
C ILE A 281 2.27 -12.88 -9.42
N LEU A 282 2.29 -12.19 -10.57
CA LEU A 282 1.33 -12.45 -11.64
C LEU A 282 1.42 -13.88 -12.18
N VAL A 283 2.63 -14.36 -12.41
CA VAL A 283 2.89 -15.70 -12.95
C VAL A 283 2.40 -16.79 -12.00
N MET A 284 2.49 -16.60 -10.69
CA MET A 284 2.04 -17.59 -9.69
C MET A 284 0.52 -17.87 -9.71
N TRP A 285 -0.29 -17.01 -10.35
CA TRP A 285 -1.73 -17.20 -10.51
C TRP A 285 -2.13 -17.74 -11.89
N ILE A 286 -1.18 -17.83 -12.83
CA ILE A 286 -1.40 -18.44 -14.13
C ILE A 286 -1.25 -19.95 -13.96
N LYS A 287 -2.38 -20.66 -13.90
CA LYS A 287 -2.46 -22.11 -13.67
C LYS A 287 -1.49 -22.94 -14.52
N PRO A 288 -1.47 -22.80 -15.87
CA PRO A 288 -0.60 -23.62 -16.71
C PRO A 288 0.89 -23.35 -16.50
N ILE A 289 1.26 -22.15 -16.04
CA ILE A 289 2.67 -21.76 -15.88
C ILE A 289 3.18 -22.10 -14.47
N ALA A 290 2.35 -21.91 -13.44
CA ALA A 290 2.77 -22.11 -12.07
C ALA A 290 2.27 -23.46 -11.53
N ARG A 291 0.96 -23.64 -11.35
CA ARG A 291 0.43 -24.83 -10.68
C ARG A 291 0.66 -26.10 -11.50
N ASP A 292 0.36 -26.10 -12.78
CA ASP A 292 0.46 -27.31 -13.61
C ASP A 292 1.93 -27.68 -13.88
N PHE A 293 2.81 -26.69 -13.99
CA PHE A 293 4.24 -26.92 -14.14
C PHE A 293 4.88 -27.52 -12.88
N LEU A 294 4.57 -26.98 -11.69
CA LEU A 294 5.10 -27.51 -10.43
C LEU A 294 4.35 -28.76 -9.95
N GLY A 295 3.08 -28.93 -10.30
CA GLY A 295 2.27 -30.08 -9.94
C GLY A 295 2.45 -31.27 -10.88
N SER A 296 2.83 -31.06 -12.14
CA SER A 296 2.98 -32.12 -13.14
C SER A 296 4.11 -31.81 -14.12
N ALA A 297 5.32 -31.64 -13.62
CA ALA A 297 6.48 -31.38 -14.47
C ALA A 297 6.69 -32.55 -15.46
N PRO A 298 6.64 -32.31 -16.79
CA PRO A 298 6.79 -33.37 -17.78
C PRO A 298 8.26 -33.80 -17.88
N MET A 299 8.64 -34.82 -17.12
CA MET A 299 9.95 -35.50 -17.21
C MET A 299 9.85 -36.69 -18.17
N GLY A 300 9.75 -36.41 -19.47
CA GLY A 300 9.68 -37.44 -20.51
C GLY A 300 8.31 -38.13 -20.60
N LYS A 301 8.25 -39.45 -20.36
CA LYS A 301 7.01 -40.27 -20.46
C LYS A 301 6.22 -40.39 -19.15
N SER A 302 6.71 -39.80 -18.06
CA SER A 302 6.09 -39.84 -16.73
C SER A 302 6.02 -38.43 -16.14
N SER A 303 4.87 -38.04 -15.60
CA SER A 303 4.72 -36.84 -14.78
C SER A 303 5.10 -37.15 -13.34
N VAL A 304 5.99 -36.34 -12.76
CA VAL A 304 6.30 -36.39 -11.33
C VAL A 304 5.61 -35.22 -10.64
N THR A 305 4.81 -35.51 -9.61
CA THR A 305 4.18 -34.52 -8.74
C THR A 305 5.22 -33.94 -7.78
N LEU A 306 5.81 -32.78 -8.11
CA LEU A 306 6.83 -32.14 -7.27
C LEU A 306 6.23 -31.48 -6.02
N LEU A 307 5.01 -30.94 -6.10
CA LEU A 307 4.33 -30.26 -5.00
C LEU A 307 2.85 -30.67 -4.93
N SER A 308 2.34 -30.87 -3.72
CA SER A 308 0.90 -31.02 -3.47
C SER A 308 0.17 -29.68 -3.64
N SER A 309 -1.15 -29.73 -3.86
CA SER A 309 -1.97 -28.52 -4.00
C SER A 309 -1.93 -27.61 -2.77
N SER A 310 -1.84 -28.18 -1.56
CA SER A 310 -1.70 -27.41 -0.31
C SER A 310 -0.32 -26.77 -0.20
N ALA A 311 0.74 -27.52 -0.49
CA ALA A 311 2.11 -27.03 -0.46
C ALA A 311 2.32 -25.89 -1.47
N PHE A 312 1.72 -25.95 -2.66
CA PHE A 312 1.77 -24.87 -3.64
C PHE A 312 1.12 -23.57 -3.09
N ASN A 313 -0.04 -23.67 -2.43
CA ASN A 313 -0.69 -22.51 -1.82
C ASN A 313 0.20 -21.85 -0.76
N SER A 314 0.84 -22.64 0.11
CA SER A 314 1.78 -22.14 1.13
C SER A 314 3.03 -21.51 0.54
N VAL A 315 3.65 -22.15 -0.47
CA VAL A 315 4.81 -21.62 -1.19
C VAL A 315 4.47 -20.28 -1.86
N ARG A 316 3.27 -20.17 -2.43
CA ARG A 316 2.77 -18.92 -3.03
C ARG A 316 2.69 -17.79 -2.02
N LEU A 317 2.09 -18.03 -0.85
CA LEU A 317 2.01 -17.02 0.20
C LEU A 317 3.40 -16.61 0.70
N TRP A 318 4.27 -17.57 1.00
CA TRP A 318 5.65 -17.30 1.43
C TRP A 318 6.45 -16.51 0.40
N THR A 319 6.34 -16.86 -0.88
CA THR A 319 7.02 -16.15 -1.97
C THR A 319 6.63 -14.67 -1.98
N ILE A 320 5.33 -14.36 -1.84
CA ILE A 320 4.87 -12.97 -1.81
C ILE A 320 5.39 -12.23 -0.58
N VAL A 321 5.35 -12.85 0.60
CA VAL A 321 5.90 -12.26 1.83
C VAL A 321 7.39 -11.95 1.67
N VAL A 322 8.18 -12.88 1.15
CA VAL A 322 9.62 -12.69 0.91
C VAL A 322 9.87 -11.55 -0.09
N LEU A 323 9.10 -11.48 -1.18
CA LEU A 323 9.20 -10.38 -2.15
C LEU A 323 8.83 -9.03 -1.54
N CYS A 324 7.80 -8.97 -0.70
CA CYS A 324 7.43 -7.75 0.04
C CYS A 324 8.55 -7.32 1.00
N VAL A 325 9.13 -8.26 1.77
CA VAL A 325 10.26 -7.97 2.66
C VAL A 325 11.46 -7.46 1.88
N LEU A 326 11.82 -8.10 0.76
CA LEU A 326 12.90 -7.64 -0.12
C LEU A 326 12.68 -6.18 -0.55
N ARG A 327 11.46 -5.84 -0.98
CA ARG A 327 11.13 -4.47 -1.39
C ARG A 327 11.19 -3.49 -0.22
N LEU A 328 10.70 -3.86 0.96
CA LEU A 328 10.80 -3.02 2.16
C LEU A 328 12.26 -2.73 2.51
N LEU A 329 13.15 -3.74 2.44
CA LEU A 329 14.59 -3.57 2.68
C LEU A 329 15.26 -2.64 1.67
N LEU A 330 14.81 -2.66 0.41
CA LEU A 330 15.35 -1.83 -0.66
C LEU A 330 14.79 -0.40 -0.71
N THR A 331 13.76 -0.09 0.08
CA THR A 331 13.11 1.24 0.12
C THR A 331 14.12 2.38 0.22
N ARG A 332 15.13 2.25 1.10
CA ARG A 332 16.10 3.32 1.33
C ARG A 332 16.97 3.63 0.10
N TYR A 333 17.30 2.61 -0.70
CA TYR A 333 18.07 2.82 -1.95
C TYR A 333 17.24 3.62 -2.97
N HIS A 334 15.95 3.33 -3.09
CA HIS A 334 15.04 4.09 -3.95
C HIS A 334 14.83 5.53 -3.45
N LEU A 335 14.72 5.73 -2.12
CA LEU A 335 14.60 7.07 -1.55
C LEU A 335 15.86 7.90 -1.74
N GLN A 336 17.04 7.31 -1.57
CA GLN A 336 18.30 8.01 -1.83
C GLN A 336 18.43 8.37 -3.32
N ALA A 337 18.03 7.47 -4.21
CA ALA A 337 17.99 7.75 -5.64
C ALA A 337 17.09 8.93 -5.99
N TYR A 338 15.93 9.01 -5.34
CA TYR A 338 15.05 10.17 -5.48
C TYR A 338 15.67 11.48 -4.96
N LEU A 339 16.31 11.46 -3.78
CA LEU A 339 16.98 12.65 -3.23
C LEU A 339 18.10 13.16 -4.14
N ASN A 340 18.79 12.25 -4.83
CA ASN A 340 19.83 12.57 -5.80
C ASN A 340 19.30 13.21 -7.10
N LEU A 341 17.99 13.24 -7.31
CA LEU A 341 17.38 13.95 -8.44
C LEU A 341 17.69 15.46 -8.40
N ALA A 342 17.85 16.04 -7.21
CA ALA A 342 18.25 17.44 -7.07
C ALA A 342 19.64 17.71 -7.69
N GLN A 343 20.60 16.83 -7.41
CA GLN A 343 21.95 16.92 -7.94
C GLN A 343 21.98 16.68 -9.46
N LYS A 344 21.27 15.65 -9.95
CA LYS A 344 21.13 15.38 -11.40
C LYS A 344 20.55 16.57 -12.16
N TRP A 345 19.56 17.24 -11.57
CA TRP A 345 18.95 18.43 -12.19
C TRP A 345 19.95 19.60 -12.26
N VAL A 346 20.77 19.82 -11.23
CA VAL A 346 21.82 20.86 -11.27
C VAL A 346 22.87 20.55 -12.34
N GLU A 347 23.28 19.29 -12.46
CA GLU A 347 24.23 18.84 -13.49
C GLU A 347 23.67 18.99 -14.91
N GLN A 348 22.37 18.76 -15.09
CA GLN A 348 21.69 19.00 -16.37
C GLN A 348 21.57 20.50 -16.66
N MET A 349 21.19 21.30 -15.66
CA MET A 349 21.10 22.75 -15.77
C MET A 349 22.43 23.38 -16.18
N ARG A 350 23.56 22.88 -15.67
CA ARG A 350 24.91 23.30 -16.07
C ARG A 350 25.19 23.14 -17.57
N LYS A 351 24.56 22.17 -18.23
CA LYS A 351 24.72 21.90 -19.67
C LYS A 351 23.86 22.80 -20.55
N GLU A 352 22.85 23.46 -19.98
CA GLU A 352 21.95 24.34 -20.71
C GLU A 352 22.46 25.79 -20.70
N ALA A 353 22.50 26.43 -21.86
CA ALA A 353 22.77 27.87 -21.92
C ALA A 353 21.54 28.68 -21.45
N GLY A 354 21.77 29.74 -20.69
CA GLY A 354 20.72 30.68 -20.29
C GLY A 354 20.92 31.27 -18.90
N ARG A 355 19.94 32.07 -18.47
CA ARG A 355 19.87 32.58 -17.10
C ARG A 355 18.63 32.02 -16.43
N ILE A 356 18.76 31.70 -15.15
CA ILE A 356 17.67 31.21 -14.32
C ILE A 356 17.58 32.09 -13.07
N ALA A 357 16.38 32.26 -12.51
CA ALA A 357 16.25 32.95 -11.24
C ALA A 357 16.81 32.07 -10.12
N ALA A 358 17.56 32.66 -9.19
CA ALA A 358 18.10 31.98 -8.01
C ALA A 358 16.99 31.30 -7.20
N ILE A 359 15.83 31.94 -7.11
CA ILE A 359 14.65 31.41 -6.42
C ILE A 359 14.11 30.14 -7.07
N ASP A 360 14.24 29.98 -8.40
CA ASP A 360 13.78 28.79 -9.10
C ASP A 360 14.70 27.60 -8.83
N ILE A 361 16.01 27.83 -8.75
CA ILE A 361 17.00 26.83 -8.31
C ILE A 361 16.66 26.35 -6.89
N GLN A 362 16.51 27.29 -5.96
CA GLN A 362 16.18 26.99 -4.56
C GLN A 362 14.85 26.24 -4.44
N ARG A 363 13.82 26.68 -5.18
CA ARG A 363 12.50 26.06 -5.19
C ARG A 363 12.56 24.65 -5.74
N LYS A 364 13.34 24.38 -6.78
CA LYS A 364 13.47 23.04 -7.37
C LYS A 364 14.15 22.06 -6.41
N VAL A 365 15.28 22.46 -5.81
CA VAL A 365 16.00 21.63 -4.81
C VAL A 365 15.13 21.38 -3.58
N THR A 366 14.47 22.42 -3.07
CA THR A 366 13.57 22.32 -1.91
C THR A 366 12.37 21.43 -2.21
N ARG A 367 11.79 21.53 -3.42
CA ARG A 367 10.64 20.69 -3.82
C ARG A 367 10.99 19.21 -3.79
N VAL A 368 12.17 18.81 -4.25
CA VAL A 368 12.60 17.40 -4.17
C VAL A 368 12.57 16.92 -2.72
N PHE A 369 13.12 17.70 -1.79
CA PHE A 369 13.10 17.34 -0.38
C PHE A 369 11.68 17.34 0.22
N CYS A 370 10.88 18.39 0.00
CA CYS A 370 9.51 18.50 0.55
C CYS A 370 8.56 17.39 0.10
N TYR A 371 8.83 16.74 -1.03
CA TYR A 371 8.04 15.62 -1.56
C TYR A 371 8.56 14.24 -1.13
N LEU A 372 9.64 14.15 -0.34
CA LEU A 372 10.25 12.87 0.09
C LEU A 372 9.25 11.90 0.73
N THR A 373 8.40 12.38 1.63
CA THR A 373 7.33 11.60 2.29
C THR A 373 6.29 11.09 1.30
N VAL A 374 5.90 11.92 0.33
CA VAL A 374 4.97 11.51 -0.74
C VAL A 374 5.58 10.38 -1.58
N VAL A 375 6.85 10.48 -1.94
CA VAL A 375 7.56 9.42 -2.67
C VAL A 375 7.66 8.15 -1.84
N THR A 376 7.93 8.30 -0.53
CA THR A 376 8.01 7.18 0.39
C THR A 376 6.67 6.43 0.48
N LEU A 377 5.56 7.18 0.59
CA LEU A 377 4.21 6.61 0.55
C LEU A 377 3.95 5.88 -0.77
N GLN A 378 4.30 6.47 -1.90
CA GLN A 378 4.11 5.84 -3.21
C GLN A 378 4.91 4.56 -3.40
N TYR A 379 6.08 4.44 -2.78
CA TYR A 379 6.86 3.21 -2.81
C TYR A 379 6.31 2.15 -1.85
N ILE A 380 5.95 2.55 -0.62
CA ILE A 380 5.58 1.61 0.45
C ILE A 380 4.13 1.14 0.33
N ILE A 381 3.17 2.01 0.01
CA ILE A 381 1.75 1.63 -0.03
C ILE A 381 1.49 0.41 -0.93
N PRO A 382 2.01 0.35 -2.17
CA PRO A 382 1.75 -0.80 -3.04
C PRO A 382 2.34 -2.11 -2.47
N ILE A 383 3.43 -2.03 -1.69
CA ILE A 383 4.02 -3.18 -0.98
C ILE A 383 3.13 -3.62 0.18
N LEU A 384 2.62 -2.66 0.97
CA LEU A 384 1.71 -2.93 2.08
C LEU A 384 0.36 -3.50 1.59
N LEU A 385 -0.18 -2.97 0.48
CA LEU A 385 -1.40 -3.51 -0.13
C LEU A 385 -1.25 -4.98 -0.48
N VAL A 386 -0.16 -5.36 -1.14
CA VAL A 386 0.13 -6.76 -1.49
C VAL A 386 0.34 -7.60 -0.24
N LEU A 387 1.16 -7.11 0.72
CA LEU A 387 1.47 -7.84 1.95
C LEU A 387 0.21 -8.11 2.78
N PHE A 388 -0.54 -7.07 3.14
CA PHE A 388 -1.73 -7.21 3.99
C PHE A 388 -2.90 -7.88 3.28
N SER A 389 -3.02 -7.76 1.95
CA SER A 389 -3.97 -8.59 1.19
C SER A 389 -3.59 -10.06 1.23
N THR A 390 -2.29 -10.38 1.22
CA THR A 390 -1.79 -11.77 1.33
C THR A 390 -1.98 -12.33 2.75
N LEU A 391 -1.73 -11.53 3.78
CA LEU A 391 -1.98 -11.92 5.18
C LEU A 391 -3.48 -12.12 5.44
N ALA A 392 -4.33 -11.23 4.90
CA ALA A 392 -5.79 -11.39 4.94
C ALA A 392 -6.25 -12.62 4.13
N LEU A 393 -5.67 -12.86 2.96
CA LEU A 393 -5.94 -14.05 2.15
C LEU A 393 -5.64 -15.33 2.94
N LYS A 394 -4.52 -15.38 3.65
CA LYS A 394 -4.17 -16.51 4.51
C LYS A 394 -5.20 -16.69 5.61
N SER A 395 -5.46 -15.65 6.38
CA SER A 395 -6.22 -15.75 7.63
C SER A 395 -7.73 -15.81 7.47
N LEU A 396 -8.28 -15.24 6.39
CA LEU A 396 -9.72 -15.32 6.06
C LEU A 396 -10.04 -16.41 5.04
N GLY A 397 -9.03 -16.86 4.29
CA GLY A 397 -9.14 -17.94 3.31
C GLY A 397 -8.67 -19.29 3.84
N ASP A 398 -8.53 -19.49 5.15
CA ASP A 398 -8.15 -20.77 5.77
C ASP A 398 -6.92 -21.45 5.13
N PHE A 399 -5.94 -20.67 4.65
CA PHE A 399 -4.68 -21.24 4.17
C PHE A 399 -3.73 -21.47 5.34
N SER A 400 -2.89 -22.50 5.22
CA SER A 400 -1.84 -22.78 6.19
C SER A 400 -0.50 -22.21 5.72
N TRP A 401 0.39 -21.90 6.67
CA TRP A 401 1.80 -21.63 6.37
C TRP A 401 2.61 -22.93 6.16
N GLY A 402 2.08 -24.09 6.58
CA GLY A 402 2.76 -25.38 6.54
C GLY A 402 2.73 -26.06 5.17
N LEU A 403 3.70 -26.95 4.94
CA LEU A 403 3.78 -27.82 3.74
C LEU A 403 2.96 -29.12 3.91
N GLY A 404 2.35 -29.34 5.08
CA GLY A 404 1.53 -30.50 5.41
C GLY A 404 0.12 -30.45 4.80
N ALA A 405 -0.69 -31.47 5.09
CA ALA A 405 -2.10 -31.48 4.71
C ALA A 405 -2.82 -30.27 5.31
N GLU A 406 -3.70 -29.63 4.53
CA GLU A 406 -4.62 -28.60 5.02
C GLU A 406 -5.44 -29.23 6.16
N THR A 407 -5.09 -28.92 7.40
CA THR A 407 -6.02 -29.15 8.52
C THR A 407 -7.21 -28.25 8.23
N PRO A 408 -8.42 -28.81 8.03
CA PRO A 408 -9.57 -27.98 7.79
C PRO A 408 -9.77 -27.13 9.04
N GLY A 409 -9.44 -25.85 8.94
CA GLY A 409 -9.82 -24.83 9.89
C GLY A 409 -11.33 -24.63 9.78
N VAL A 410 -12.10 -25.67 10.12
CA VAL A 410 -13.51 -25.53 10.37
C VAL A 410 -13.56 -24.60 11.57
N THR A 411 -13.83 -23.32 11.34
CA THR A 411 -14.43 -22.51 12.38
C THR A 411 -15.83 -23.08 12.54
N PRO A 412 -16.13 -23.93 13.54
CA PRO A 412 -17.50 -24.36 13.73
C PRO A 412 -18.25 -23.12 14.21
N ALA A 413 -19.44 -22.87 13.68
CA ALA A 413 -20.35 -21.92 14.29
C ALA A 413 -20.44 -22.25 15.79
N PRO A 414 -20.29 -21.27 16.72
CA PRO A 414 -20.54 -21.54 18.12
C PRO A 414 -22.00 -21.98 18.24
N ILE A 415 -22.23 -23.22 18.68
CA ILE A 415 -23.54 -23.62 19.18
C ILE A 415 -23.76 -22.78 20.44
N LEU A 416 -24.72 -21.86 20.41
CA LEU A 416 -25.08 -21.03 21.55
C LEU A 416 -25.58 -21.90 22.71
N PRO A 417 -25.13 -21.67 23.95
CA PRO A 417 -25.85 -22.14 25.13
C PRO A 417 -27.22 -21.46 25.16
N THR A 418 -28.28 -22.23 25.25
CA THR A 418 -29.62 -21.72 25.58
C THR A 418 -29.52 -20.93 26.89
N ALA A 419 -29.88 -19.65 26.87
CA ALA A 419 -29.86 -18.80 28.05
C ALA A 419 -30.78 -19.41 29.15
N PRO A 420 -30.33 -19.52 30.41
CA PRO A 420 -31.20 -19.94 31.50
C PRO A 420 -32.24 -18.83 31.78
N PRO A 421 -33.42 -19.18 32.31
CA PRO A 421 -34.50 -18.22 32.57
C PRO A 421 -34.07 -17.16 33.59
N PRO A 422 -34.60 -15.91 33.50
CA PRO A 422 -34.21 -14.83 34.40
C PRO A 422 -34.67 -15.12 35.83
N ALA A 423 -33.75 -14.92 36.79
CA ALA A 423 -34.06 -14.88 38.22
C ALA A 423 -34.69 -13.51 38.59
N PRO A 424 -35.45 -13.41 39.71
CA PRO A 424 -36.21 -12.20 40.04
C PRO A 424 -35.29 -11.04 40.45
N ARG A 425 -35.55 -9.86 39.89
CA ARG A 425 -34.87 -8.59 40.21
C ARG A 425 -35.32 -8.06 41.59
N LEU A 426 -34.37 -7.54 42.36
CA LEU A 426 -34.60 -6.64 43.49
C LEU A 426 -34.26 -5.23 42.99
N GLU A 427 -35.23 -4.33 43.15
CA GLU A 427 -35.23 -2.93 42.71
C GLU A 427 -34.24 -2.12 43.56
N ASP A 428 -33.27 -1.45 42.92
CA ASP A 428 -32.69 -0.14 43.28
C ASP A 428 -31.38 0.08 42.48
N ASP A 429 -31.46 0.59 41.24
CA ASP A 429 -30.43 1.40 40.54
C ASP A 429 -30.86 1.75 39.07
N GLU A 430 -32.00 2.43 38.90
CA GLU A 430 -32.64 2.63 37.57
C GLU A 430 -31.85 3.53 36.58
N ASP A 431 -30.97 4.44 37.04
CA ASP A 431 -30.31 5.41 36.14
C ASP A 431 -28.99 4.91 35.49
N ILE A 432 -28.36 3.85 36.03
CA ILE A 432 -27.15 3.23 35.45
C ILE A 432 -27.54 2.00 34.59
N GLU A 433 -28.62 1.32 34.96
CA GLU A 433 -29.15 0.16 34.26
C GLU A 433 -29.64 0.49 32.85
N ASP A 434 -30.29 1.65 32.62
CA ASP A 434 -30.77 2.04 31.30
C ASP A 434 -29.63 2.24 30.28
N MET A 435 -28.49 2.83 30.70
CA MET A 435 -27.34 3.02 29.81
C MET A 435 -26.57 1.71 29.58
N GLU A 436 -26.48 0.83 30.58
CA GLU A 436 -25.89 -0.50 30.42
C GLU A 436 -26.77 -1.43 29.58
N GLU A 437 -28.09 -1.40 29.74
CA GLU A 437 -29.05 -2.13 28.88
C GLU A 437 -28.98 -1.64 27.43
N ASP A 438 -28.87 -0.33 27.19
CA ASP A 438 -28.80 0.22 25.83
C ASP A 438 -27.45 -0.09 25.14
N ILE A 439 -26.34 -0.07 25.90
CA ILE A 439 -25.03 -0.55 25.43
C ILE A 439 -25.09 -2.05 25.16
N GLN A 440 -25.70 -2.84 26.04
CA GLN A 440 -25.78 -4.30 25.92
C GLN A 440 -26.70 -4.72 24.77
N ALA A 441 -27.80 -4.00 24.54
CA ALA A 441 -28.68 -4.16 23.38
C ALA A 441 -27.97 -3.77 22.08
N THR A 442 -27.21 -2.65 22.08
CA THR A 442 -26.39 -2.25 20.92
C THR A 442 -25.30 -3.29 20.62
N VAL A 443 -24.66 -3.84 21.65
CA VAL A 443 -23.65 -4.90 21.51
C VAL A 443 -24.29 -6.19 21.01
N ALA A 444 -25.47 -6.57 21.50
CA ALA A 444 -26.22 -7.73 21.02
C ALA A 444 -26.60 -7.58 19.55
N HIS A 445 -27.12 -6.42 19.16
CA HIS A 445 -27.48 -6.11 17.77
C HIS A 445 -26.26 -6.09 16.85
N LEU A 446 -25.14 -5.49 17.29
CA LEU A 446 -23.88 -5.54 16.53
C LEU A 446 -23.35 -6.97 16.41
N THR A 447 -23.48 -7.79 17.46
CA THR A 447 -23.03 -9.19 17.44
C THR A 447 -23.89 -10.03 16.49
N GLU A 448 -25.20 -9.83 16.49
CA GLU A 448 -26.13 -10.46 15.57
C GLU A 448 -25.83 -10.06 14.13
N LEU A 449 -25.66 -8.76 13.86
CA LEU A 449 -25.32 -8.24 12.54
C LEU A 449 -23.96 -8.75 12.05
N PHE A 450 -22.95 -8.84 12.93
CA PHE A 450 -21.66 -9.46 12.62
C PHE A 450 -21.79 -10.95 12.35
N SER A 451 -22.65 -11.66 13.08
CA SER A 451 -22.87 -13.09 12.89
C SER A 451 -23.59 -13.38 11.56
N ALA A 452 -24.57 -12.56 11.21
CA ALA A 452 -25.27 -12.63 9.92
C ALA A 452 -24.32 -12.29 8.77
N LEU A 453 -23.50 -11.24 8.92
CA LEU A 453 -22.50 -10.85 7.92
C LEU A 453 -21.45 -11.96 7.74
N ARG A 454 -21.03 -12.62 8.82
CA ARG A 454 -20.08 -13.76 8.76
C ARG A 454 -20.71 -15.01 8.15
N GLY A 455 -22.01 -15.22 8.35
CA GLY A 455 -22.77 -16.29 7.68
C GLY A 455 -22.85 -16.09 6.17
N VAL A 456 -22.88 -14.84 5.71
CA VAL A 456 -22.94 -14.49 4.28
C VAL A 456 -21.55 -14.44 3.65
N LEU A 457 -20.55 -13.87 4.33
CA LEU A 457 -19.18 -13.73 3.84
C LEU A 457 -18.35 -14.98 4.15
N THR A 458 -18.42 -15.96 3.25
CA THR A 458 -17.71 -17.24 3.43
C THR A 458 -16.19 -17.10 3.20
N PRO A 459 -15.37 -18.01 3.76
CA PRO A 459 -13.94 -18.06 3.47
C PRO A 459 -13.62 -18.17 1.97
N ILE A 460 -14.48 -18.84 1.20
CA ILE A 460 -14.34 -19.00 -0.27
C ILE A 460 -14.46 -17.64 -0.96
N PHE A 461 -15.36 -16.77 -0.49
CA PHE A 461 -15.46 -15.42 -1.01
C PHE A 461 -14.19 -14.59 -0.73
N PHE A 462 -13.68 -14.64 0.50
CA PHE A 462 -12.45 -13.93 0.85
C PHE A 462 -11.23 -14.46 0.09
N ARG A 463 -11.16 -15.76 -0.19
CA ARG A 463 -10.14 -16.35 -1.08
C ARG A 463 -10.16 -15.67 -2.44
N GLY A 464 -11.33 -15.59 -3.08
CA GLY A 464 -11.52 -14.96 -4.38
C GLY A 464 -11.09 -13.49 -4.39
N ILE A 465 -11.62 -12.68 -3.47
CA ILE A 465 -11.35 -11.25 -3.44
C ILE A 465 -9.89 -10.92 -3.13
N PHE A 466 -9.30 -11.49 -2.08
CA PHE A 466 -7.93 -11.12 -1.72
C PHE A 466 -6.90 -11.69 -2.68
N ALA A 467 -7.14 -12.87 -3.28
CA ALA A 467 -6.30 -13.39 -4.34
C ALA A 467 -6.33 -12.45 -5.56
N PHE A 468 -7.53 -12.06 -6.00
CA PHE A 468 -7.69 -11.15 -7.12
C PHE A 468 -7.12 -9.76 -6.83
N LEU A 469 -7.35 -9.19 -5.64
CA LEU A 469 -6.80 -7.89 -5.24
C LEU A 469 -5.27 -7.90 -5.22
N THR A 470 -4.66 -8.94 -4.66
CA THR A 470 -3.19 -9.11 -4.62
C THR A 470 -2.63 -9.17 -6.03
N TRP A 471 -3.25 -9.95 -6.91
CA TRP A 471 -2.87 -10.06 -8.31
C TRP A 471 -3.07 -8.74 -9.08
N TRP A 472 -4.21 -8.08 -8.88
CA TRP A 472 -4.57 -6.84 -9.57
C TRP A 472 -3.62 -5.69 -9.19
N VAL A 473 -3.29 -5.54 -7.91
CA VAL A 473 -2.30 -4.56 -7.45
C VAL A 473 -0.93 -4.82 -8.09
N ALA A 474 -0.51 -6.09 -8.20
CA ALA A 474 0.73 -6.46 -8.90
C ALA A 474 0.65 -6.15 -10.41
N ALA A 475 -0.49 -6.40 -11.06
CA ALA A 475 -0.71 -6.10 -12.47
C ALA A 475 -0.60 -4.60 -12.75
N CYS A 476 -1.31 -3.79 -11.95
CA CYS A 476 -1.25 -2.33 -12.05
C CYS A 476 0.18 -1.82 -11.85
N GLN A 477 0.92 -2.33 -10.85
CA GLN A 477 2.32 -1.96 -10.63
C GLN A 477 3.21 -2.31 -11.82
N LEU A 478 3.06 -3.51 -12.41
CA LEU A 478 3.85 -3.92 -13.55
C LEU A 478 3.57 -3.04 -14.77
N ILE A 479 2.30 -2.84 -15.11
CA ILE A 479 1.90 -2.06 -16.28
C ILE A 479 2.39 -0.60 -16.16
N SER A 480 2.15 0.04 -15.01
CA SER A 480 2.56 1.43 -14.78
C SER A 480 4.07 1.60 -14.70
N SER A 481 4.81 0.63 -14.14
CA SER A 481 6.28 0.69 -14.11
C SER A 481 6.91 0.43 -15.48
N LEU A 482 6.38 -0.50 -16.28
CA LEU A 482 6.85 -0.71 -17.67
C LEU A 482 6.61 0.54 -18.54
N PHE A 483 5.43 1.15 -18.42
CA PHE A 483 5.18 2.44 -19.08
C PHE A 483 6.11 3.54 -18.57
N GLY A 484 6.40 3.54 -17.26
CA GLY A 484 7.35 4.47 -16.65
C GLY A 484 8.77 4.32 -17.21
N ILE A 485 9.26 3.10 -17.43
CA ILE A 485 10.55 2.84 -18.07
C ILE A 485 10.54 3.39 -19.50
N TYR A 486 9.52 3.04 -20.27
CA TYR A 486 9.38 3.53 -21.65
C TYR A 486 9.39 5.05 -21.71
N PHE A 487 8.64 5.71 -20.82
CA PHE A 487 8.59 7.16 -20.74
C PHE A 487 9.96 7.78 -20.42
N HIS A 488 10.67 7.29 -19.40
CA HIS A 488 11.93 7.88 -18.97
C HIS A 488 13.08 7.60 -19.94
N GLN A 489 13.09 6.43 -20.61
CA GLN A 489 14.16 6.08 -21.54
C GLN A 489 14.00 6.72 -22.92
N TYR A 490 12.77 6.83 -23.43
CA TYR A 490 12.55 7.23 -24.83
C TYR A 490 11.92 8.62 -25.01
N LEU A 491 11.15 9.12 -24.05
CA LEU A 491 10.43 10.40 -24.17
C LEU A 491 11.09 11.56 -23.41
N MET A 492 11.98 11.28 -22.45
CA MET A 492 12.70 12.31 -21.67
C MET A 492 14.16 12.51 -22.13
N HIS A 493 14.70 11.61 -22.95
CA HIS A 493 16.05 11.73 -23.52
C HIS A 493 16.08 12.16 -25.00
N ASN A 494 14.92 12.18 -25.65
CA ASN A 494 14.68 12.90 -26.89
C ASN A 494 14.01 14.23 -26.56
#